data_AF-A0A416JLF8-F1
#
_entry.id   AF-A0A416JLF8-F1
#
_cell.length_a   1.000
_cell.length_b   1.000
_cell.length_c   1.000
_cell.angle_alpha   90.00
_cell.angle_beta   90.00
_cell.angle_gamma   90.00
#
_symmetry.space_group_name_H-M   'P 1'
#
loop_
_entity.id
_entity.type
_entity.pdbx_description
1 polymer ?
#
loop_
_entity_poly.entity_id
_entity_poly.type
_entity_poly.pdbx_seq_one_letter_code
_entity_poly.pdbx_strand_id
1 'polypeptide(L)'
;MTYLEKAGIHPGILKRQVSLSQLEEQIRLDYPEILWVSAQISGTQLSIKLRENDAVFSVPEKDTSPGDLVASSDAVITRLVIRQGKAMVKEGDQVEQGQVLAEGTLELMNDNGELLRKTYVRADGEVYGTVRHTYRKRLAPMKKIQIKTGRKSGGFCLSVGAKAWGWVMPDFQKAQWISRTEKRQLRLGRDFYLPVWYGKIQREEIQVSERPYTKAEAEAEAELEKWAAEEKLLEKGVHIIGNNVKIQENGFSFSIEGEILCEEQIAVFRQISEPEDGEEKSSMETGES
;
A
#
# COMPACT_ATOMS: atom_id res chain seq x y z
N MET A 1 -11.17 -20.48 5.97
CA MET A 1 -10.54 -21.80 6.04
C MET A 1 -9.05 -21.62 5.84
N THR A 2 -8.24 -22.22 6.70
CA THR A 2 -6.78 -22.11 6.60
C THR A 2 -6.27 -23.03 5.47
N TYR A 3 -5.15 -22.69 4.82
CA TYR A 3 -4.56 -23.49 3.73
C TYR A 3 -4.37 -24.97 4.14
N LEU A 4 -3.96 -25.19 5.40
CA LEU A 4 -3.77 -26.51 5.98
C LEU A 4 -5.07 -27.34 6.06
N GLU A 5 -6.22 -26.70 6.33
CA GLU A 5 -7.52 -27.41 6.33
C GLU A 5 -7.88 -27.92 4.93
N LYS A 6 -7.54 -27.19 3.86
CA LYS A 6 -7.74 -27.64 2.48
C LYS A 6 -6.82 -28.81 2.12
N ALA A 7 -5.60 -28.81 2.66
CA ALA A 7 -4.66 -29.93 2.55
C ALA A 7 -5.04 -31.13 3.46
N GLY A 8 -6.19 -31.10 4.14
CA GLY A 8 -6.66 -32.17 5.03
C GLY A 8 -5.96 -32.22 6.38
N ILE A 9 -5.13 -31.23 6.71
CA ILE A 9 -4.40 -31.14 7.98
C ILE A 9 -5.20 -30.28 8.95
N HIS A 10 -5.78 -30.92 9.96
CA HIS A 10 -6.54 -30.24 11.00
C HIS A 10 -6.19 -30.80 12.39
N PRO A 11 -6.47 -30.05 13.47
CA PRO A 11 -6.31 -30.56 14.82
C PRO A 11 -7.10 -31.87 15.02
N GLY A 12 -6.42 -32.91 15.50
CA GLY A 12 -7.00 -34.25 15.75
C GLY A 12 -6.75 -35.32 14.69
N ILE A 13 -6.06 -35.01 13.58
CA ILE A 13 -5.61 -36.00 12.60
C ILE A 13 -4.51 -36.92 13.16
N LEU A 14 -4.47 -38.18 12.72
CA LEU A 14 -3.40 -39.09 13.13
C LEU A 14 -2.08 -38.71 12.46
N LYS A 15 -0.96 -38.74 13.20
CA LYS A 15 0.37 -38.43 12.67
C LYS A 15 0.72 -39.22 11.39
N ARG A 16 0.24 -40.47 11.27
CA ARG A 16 0.48 -41.33 10.10
C ARG A 16 -0.22 -40.85 8.83
N GLN A 17 -1.24 -40.00 8.95
CA GLN A 17 -2.02 -39.48 7.83
C GLN A 17 -1.44 -38.15 7.30
N VAL A 18 -0.45 -37.57 7.97
CA VAL A 18 0.20 -36.32 7.55
C VAL A 18 1.50 -36.65 6.84
N SER A 19 1.57 -36.41 5.53
CA SER A 19 2.80 -36.57 4.74
C SER A 19 3.53 -35.22 4.65
N LEU A 20 4.67 -35.11 5.35
CA LEU A 20 5.44 -33.86 5.40
C LEU A 20 6.04 -33.51 4.03
N SER A 21 6.56 -34.50 3.31
CA SER A 21 7.14 -34.28 1.98
C SER A 21 6.12 -33.80 0.96
N GLN A 22 4.91 -34.36 0.99
CA GLN A 22 3.83 -33.92 0.08
C GLN A 22 3.36 -32.50 0.42
N LEU A 23 3.31 -32.16 1.72
CA LEU A 23 2.95 -30.81 2.15
C LEU A 23 3.99 -29.78 1.70
N GLU A 24 5.29 -30.08 1.85
CA GLU A 24 6.38 -29.20 1.40
C GLU A 24 6.35 -28.98 -0.13
N GLU A 25 6.10 -30.05 -0.88
CA GLU A 25 6.01 -30.00 -2.35
C GLU A 25 4.78 -29.20 -2.80
N GLN A 26 3.61 -29.43 -2.19
CA GLN A 26 2.38 -28.73 -2.54
C GLN A 26 2.49 -27.23 -2.26
N ILE A 27 3.10 -26.83 -1.14
CA ILE A 27 3.34 -25.41 -0.83
C ILE A 27 4.25 -24.76 -1.89
N ARG A 28 5.28 -25.47 -2.36
CA ARG A 28 6.19 -24.97 -3.40
C ARG A 28 5.52 -24.83 -4.77
N LEU A 29 4.57 -25.71 -5.08
CA LEU A 29 3.81 -25.66 -6.33
C LEU A 29 2.78 -24.51 -6.31
N ASP A 30 2.11 -24.33 -5.19
CA ASP A 30 1.06 -23.31 -5.06
C ASP A 30 1.63 -21.88 -4.97
N TYR A 31 2.88 -21.73 -4.51
CA TYR A 31 3.53 -20.44 -4.28
C TYR A 31 4.97 -20.43 -4.84
N PRO A 32 5.16 -20.09 -6.13
CA PRO A 32 6.48 -20.02 -6.79
C PRO A 32 7.45 -19.02 -6.15
N GLU A 33 6.93 -18.04 -5.41
CA GLU A 33 7.70 -17.07 -4.63
C GLU A 33 8.43 -17.69 -3.42
N ILE A 34 8.11 -18.92 -3.01
CA ILE A 34 8.75 -19.56 -1.86
C ILE A 34 10.01 -20.33 -2.29
N LEU A 35 11.18 -19.88 -1.83
CA LEU A 35 12.49 -20.50 -2.12
C LEU A 35 12.72 -21.80 -1.35
N TRP A 36 12.25 -21.85 -0.11
CA TRP A 36 12.51 -22.95 0.81
C TRP A 36 11.35 -23.15 1.76
N VAL A 37 10.98 -24.41 1.98
CA VAL A 37 9.95 -24.84 2.92
C VAL A 37 10.51 -26.02 3.72
N SER A 38 10.26 -26.03 5.03
CA SER A 38 10.50 -27.19 5.88
C SER A 38 9.33 -27.40 6.85
N ALA A 39 8.79 -28.61 6.86
CA ALA A 39 7.73 -29.05 7.75
C ALA A 39 8.26 -30.13 8.72
N GLN A 40 8.09 -29.90 10.02
CA GLN A 40 8.52 -30.83 11.07
C GLN A 40 7.37 -31.11 12.05
N ILE A 41 7.22 -32.38 12.45
CA ILE A 41 6.30 -32.77 13.52
C ILE A 41 7.08 -33.07 14.81
N SER A 42 6.83 -32.29 15.85
CA SER A 42 7.35 -32.50 17.21
C SER A 42 6.19 -32.84 18.15
N GLY A 43 6.11 -34.09 18.63
CA GLY A 43 4.96 -34.57 19.41
C GLY A 43 3.67 -34.55 18.58
N THR A 44 2.70 -33.73 19.00
CA THR A 44 1.44 -33.45 18.27
C THR A 44 1.43 -32.09 17.56
N GLN A 45 2.55 -31.38 17.53
CA GLN A 45 2.70 -30.08 16.88
C GLN A 45 3.33 -30.22 15.49
N LEU A 46 2.72 -29.61 14.48
CA LEU A 46 3.29 -29.41 13.15
C LEU A 46 3.83 -27.98 13.05
N SER A 47 5.12 -27.84 12.73
CA SER A 47 5.80 -26.56 12.54
C SER A 47 6.25 -26.47 11.09
N ILE A 48 5.84 -25.40 10.39
CA ILE A 48 6.22 -25.12 9.00
C ILE A 48 7.02 -23.82 8.99
N LYS A 49 8.19 -23.86 8.36
CA LYS A 49 9.05 -22.69 8.13
C LYS A 49 9.16 -22.48 6.62
N LEU A 50 9.01 -21.24 6.18
CA LEU A 50 9.13 -20.85 4.78
C LEU A 50 10.06 -19.64 4.64
N ARG A 51 10.68 -19.49 3.47
CA ARG A 51 11.44 -18.30 3.08
C ARG A 51 11.01 -17.86 1.69
N GLU A 52 10.55 -16.63 1.58
CA GLU A 52 10.08 -15.99 0.35
C GLU A 52 11.25 -15.42 -0.46
N ASN A 53 11.05 -15.25 -1.76
CA ASN A 53 11.96 -14.64 -2.71
C ASN A 53 11.59 -13.16 -2.92
N ASP A 54 12.43 -12.24 -2.47
CA ASP A 54 12.19 -10.80 -2.62
C ASP A 54 12.42 -10.26 -4.05
N ALA A 55 12.82 -11.11 -5.01
CA ALA A 55 13.27 -10.65 -6.32
C ALA A 55 12.65 -11.44 -7.48
N VAL A 56 11.51 -10.97 -7.98
CA VAL A 56 11.07 -11.22 -9.36
C VAL A 56 10.87 -9.87 -10.05
N PHE A 57 11.97 -9.22 -10.44
CA PHE A 57 11.91 -8.11 -11.38
C PHE A 57 11.87 -8.70 -12.79
N SER A 58 10.66 -8.88 -13.33
CA SER A 58 10.50 -9.00 -14.78
C SER A 58 10.97 -7.69 -15.40
N VAL A 59 12.07 -7.71 -16.14
CA VAL A 59 12.53 -6.54 -16.92
C VAL A 59 11.49 -6.33 -18.03
N PRO A 60 10.69 -5.25 -18.01
CA PRO A 60 9.77 -4.99 -19.10
C PRO A 60 10.57 -4.73 -20.38
N GLU A 61 10.09 -5.26 -21.50
CA GLU A 61 10.62 -4.94 -22.82
C GLU A 61 10.63 -3.41 -22.99
N LYS A 62 11.80 -2.86 -23.35
CA LYS A 62 11.96 -1.42 -23.54
C LYS A 62 11.24 -1.02 -24.83
N ASP A 63 10.09 -0.39 -24.67
CA ASP A 63 9.39 0.31 -25.74
C ASP A 63 10.30 1.40 -26.34
N THR A 64 10.54 1.33 -27.65
CA THR A 64 11.43 2.25 -28.39
C THR A 64 10.68 3.36 -29.11
N SER A 65 9.37 3.51 -28.88
CA SER A 65 8.55 4.54 -29.53
C SER A 65 9.08 5.95 -29.24
N PRO A 66 9.11 6.86 -30.24
CA PRO A 66 9.48 8.26 -30.04
C PRO A 66 8.44 8.99 -29.18
N GLY A 67 8.89 9.98 -28.40
CA GLY A 67 8.00 10.72 -27.52
C GLY A 67 8.73 11.67 -26.59
N ASP A 68 7.94 12.46 -25.86
CA ASP A 68 8.42 13.47 -24.92
C ASP A 68 8.48 12.96 -23.49
N LEU A 69 9.22 13.65 -22.63
CA LEU A 69 9.05 13.58 -21.19
C LEU A 69 8.15 14.72 -20.73
N VAL A 70 7.11 14.38 -19.98
CA VAL A 70 6.17 15.32 -19.38
C VAL A 70 6.16 15.22 -17.85
N ALA A 71 5.74 16.29 -17.18
CA ALA A 71 5.57 16.32 -15.73
C ALA A 71 4.35 15.51 -15.29
N SER A 72 4.50 14.64 -14.29
CA SER A 72 3.41 13.87 -13.71
C SER A 72 2.50 14.70 -12.79
N SER A 73 3.06 15.75 -12.19
CA SER A 73 2.46 16.56 -11.13
C SER A 73 3.03 17.98 -11.19
N ASP A 74 2.31 18.94 -10.59
CA ASP A 74 2.83 20.29 -10.38
C ASP A 74 4.03 20.24 -9.42
N ALA A 75 5.16 20.83 -9.84
CA ALA A 75 6.40 20.73 -9.09
C ALA A 75 7.32 21.93 -9.33
N VAL A 76 8.25 22.15 -8.40
CA VAL A 76 9.42 23.03 -8.63
C VAL A 76 10.63 22.14 -8.86
N ILE A 77 11.30 22.28 -10.00
CA ILE A 77 12.41 21.41 -10.40
C ILE A 77 13.61 21.62 -9.47
N THR A 78 14.09 20.55 -8.86
CA THR A 78 15.28 20.58 -7.99
C THR A 78 16.53 20.13 -8.74
N ARG A 79 16.43 19.04 -9.52
CA ARG A 79 17.52 18.52 -10.35
C ARG A 79 16.97 17.84 -11.59
N LEU A 80 17.68 17.97 -12.71
CA LEU A 80 17.35 17.25 -13.94
C LEU A 80 18.59 16.66 -14.62
N VAL A 81 18.44 15.45 -15.14
CA VAL A 81 19.44 14.75 -15.95
C VAL A 81 18.74 14.20 -17.18
N ILE A 82 18.95 14.84 -18.34
CA ILE A 82 18.37 14.40 -19.61
C ILE A 82 19.44 13.66 -20.40
N ARG A 83 19.16 12.39 -20.74
CA ARG A 83 20.05 11.50 -21.50
C ARG A 83 19.76 11.57 -23.00
N GLN A 84 18.48 11.67 -23.37
CA GLN A 84 18.01 11.80 -24.75
C GLN A 84 16.89 12.82 -24.86
N GLY A 85 16.88 13.60 -25.94
CA GLY A 85 15.94 14.71 -26.16
C GLY A 85 16.53 16.07 -25.78
N LYS A 86 15.76 17.13 -26.05
CA LYS A 86 16.13 18.52 -25.77
C LYS A 86 15.45 18.99 -24.48
N ALA A 87 16.24 19.47 -23.52
CA ALA A 87 15.73 20.03 -22.28
C ALA A 87 14.93 21.32 -22.53
N MET A 88 13.68 21.35 -22.07
CA MET A 88 12.79 22.52 -22.18
C MET A 88 12.68 23.30 -20.86
N VAL A 89 13.24 22.76 -19.78
CA VAL A 89 13.14 23.29 -18.41
C VAL A 89 14.50 23.32 -17.72
N LYS A 90 14.62 24.12 -16.66
CA LYS A 90 15.85 24.29 -15.86
C LYS A 90 15.57 24.09 -14.38
N GLU A 91 16.64 23.89 -13.61
CA GLU A 91 16.56 23.85 -12.14
C GLU A 91 16.00 25.18 -11.61
N GLY A 92 15.02 25.09 -10.70
CA GLY A 92 14.29 26.23 -10.16
C GLY A 92 13.02 26.61 -10.92
N ASP A 93 12.77 26.06 -12.10
CA ASP A 93 11.53 26.32 -12.84
C ASP A 93 10.33 25.65 -12.16
N GLN A 94 9.19 26.33 -12.18
CA GLN A 94 7.90 25.77 -11.77
C GLN A 94 7.21 25.16 -12.98
N VAL A 95 6.81 23.89 -12.85
CA VAL A 95 6.14 23.13 -13.91
C VAL A 95 4.76 22.68 -13.47
N GLU A 96 3.83 22.66 -14.43
CA GLU A 96 2.48 22.14 -14.25
C GLU A 96 2.38 20.70 -14.74
N GLN A 97 1.42 19.95 -14.19
CA GLN A 97 1.11 18.60 -14.64
C GLN A 97 0.86 18.57 -16.16
N GLY A 98 1.59 17.69 -16.87
CA GLY A 98 1.51 17.52 -18.31
C GLY A 98 2.41 18.44 -19.14
N GLN A 99 3.12 19.39 -18.51
CA GLN A 99 4.09 20.24 -19.19
C GLN A 99 5.28 19.41 -19.73
N VAL A 100 5.77 19.77 -20.92
CA VAL A 100 6.93 19.11 -21.54
C VAL A 100 8.22 19.51 -20.81
N LEU A 101 8.91 18.51 -20.28
CA LEU A 101 10.20 18.65 -19.60
C LEU A 101 11.36 18.45 -20.59
N ALA A 102 11.23 17.47 -21.47
CA ALA A 102 12.20 17.21 -22.54
C ALA A 102 11.47 16.82 -23.83
N GLU A 103 11.85 17.47 -24.92
CA GLU A 103 11.28 17.24 -26.24
C GLU A 103 12.01 16.11 -26.97
N GLY A 104 11.26 15.17 -27.53
CA GLY A 104 11.79 14.08 -28.35
C GLY A 104 12.11 14.50 -29.79
N THR A 105 11.68 15.67 -30.23
CA THR A 105 11.95 16.22 -31.56
C THR A 105 13.23 17.04 -31.55
N LEU A 106 14.24 16.56 -32.28
CA LEU A 106 15.52 17.25 -32.46
C LEU A 106 15.58 17.91 -33.83
N GLU A 107 15.73 19.24 -33.83
CA GLU A 107 15.93 20.04 -35.03
C GLU A 107 17.44 20.22 -35.27
N LEU A 108 17.95 19.64 -36.35
CA LEU A 108 19.31 19.90 -36.82
C LEU A 108 19.30 21.22 -37.59
N MET A 109 20.11 22.19 -37.19
CA MET A 109 20.27 23.48 -37.86
C MET A 109 21.64 23.54 -38.56
N ASN A 110 21.69 24.14 -39.75
CA ASN A 110 22.95 24.49 -40.45
C ASN A 110 23.67 25.67 -39.76
N ASP A 111 24.93 25.92 -40.12
CA ASP A 111 25.75 27.05 -39.61
C ASP A 111 25.10 28.44 -39.84
N ASN A 112 24.14 28.52 -40.77
CA ASN A 112 23.36 29.73 -41.07
C ASN A 112 22.01 29.81 -40.32
N GLY A 113 21.71 28.86 -39.42
CA GLY A 113 20.45 28.82 -38.66
C GLY A 113 19.24 28.25 -39.41
N GLU A 114 19.44 27.69 -40.61
CA GLU A 114 18.39 27.05 -41.40
C GLU A 114 18.15 25.59 -40.96
N LEU A 115 16.87 25.18 -40.91
CA LEU A 115 16.46 23.83 -40.51
C LEU A 115 16.87 22.79 -41.56
N LEU A 116 17.81 21.90 -41.22
CA LEU A 116 18.27 20.81 -42.08
C LEU A 116 17.31 19.62 -42.07
N ARG A 117 16.96 19.14 -40.87
CA ARG A 117 16.22 17.89 -40.66
C ARG A 117 15.66 17.79 -39.24
N LYS A 118 14.43 17.27 -39.12
CA LYS A 118 13.84 16.85 -37.85
C LYS A 118 14.12 15.37 -37.60
N THR A 119 14.58 15.04 -36.40
CA THR A 119 14.81 13.66 -35.95
C THR A 119 13.98 13.42 -34.71
N TYR A 120 13.21 12.33 -34.69
CA TYR A 120 12.40 11.93 -33.54
C TYR A 120 13.14 10.88 -32.73
N VAL A 121 13.32 11.17 -31.44
CA VAL A 121 13.91 10.26 -30.46
C VAL A 121 12.94 10.02 -29.31
N ARG A 122 13.17 8.95 -28.56
CA ARG A 122 12.51 8.74 -27.27
C ARG A 122 13.20 9.63 -26.25
N ALA A 123 12.52 10.67 -25.76
CA ALA A 123 13.06 11.47 -24.67
C ALA A 123 13.24 10.59 -23.42
N ASP A 124 14.43 10.63 -22.83
CA ASP A 124 14.81 9.86 -21.65
C ASP A 124 15.64 10.72 -20.71
N GLY A 125 15.36 10.60 -19.42
CA GLY A 125 15.88 11.48 -18.41
C GLY A 125 15.16 11.34 -17.09
N GLU A 126 15.83 11.78 -16.05
CA GLU A 126 15.33 11.81 -14.69
C GLU A 126 15.18 13.28 -14.29
N VAL A 127 13.95 13.69 -13.98
CA VAL A 127 13.66 15.03 -13.47
C VAL A 127 13.06 14.87 -12.10
N TYR A 128 13.69 15.46 -11.10
CA TYR A 128 13.20 15.49 -9.73
C TYR A 128 12.67 16.88 -9.42
N GLY A 129 11.56 16.92 -8.68
CA GLY A 129 10.94 18.16 -8.28
C GLY A 129 10.34 18.06 -6.89
N THR A 130 10.23 19.21 -6.23
CA THR A 130 9.48 19.34 -4.99
C THR A 130 7.99 19.39 -5.31
N VAL A 131 7.26 18.38 -4.86
CA VAL A 131 5.81 18.24 -5.02
C VAL A 131 5.13 18.46 -3.67
N ARG A 132 3.95 19.09 -3.69
CA ARG A 132 3.12 19.30 -2.51
C ARG A 132 1.96 18.32 -2.49
N HIS A 133 1.97 17.39 -1.54
CA HIS A 133 0.83 16.53 -1.26
C HIS A 133 -0.01 17.12 -0.12
N THR A 134 -1.32 17.13 -0.30
CA THR A 134 -2.26 17.58 0.74
C THR A 134 -3.16 16.43 1.16
N TYR A 135 -3.45 16.33 2.45
CA TYR A 135 -4.41 15.39 2.98
C TYR A 135 -5.34 16.08 3.97
N ARG A 136 -6.59 15.62 4.01
CA ARG A 136 -7.62 16.19 4.86
C ARG A 136 -8.47 15.10 5.49
N LYS A 137 -8.65 15.18 6.80
CA LYS A 137 -9.53 14.31 7.56
C LYS A 137 -10.46 15.11 8.43
N ARG A 138 -11.77 14.90 8.26
CA ARG A 138 -12.79 15.49 9.11
C ARG A 138 -13.18 14.49 10.19
N LEU A 139 -13.01 14.88 11.45
CA LEU A 139 -13.49 14.08 12.57
C LEU A 139 -14.99 14.31 12.78
N ALA A 140 -15.69 13.22 13.11
CA ALA A 140 -17.11 13.31 13.45
C ALA A 140 -17.28 14.17 14.72
N PRO A 141 -18.40 14.91 14.87
CA PRO A 141 -18.58 15.76 16.05
C PRO A 141 -18.64 14.98 17.36
N MET A 142 -19.12 13.74 17.28
CA MET A 142 -19.28 12.85 18.42
C MET A 142 -18.61 11.52 18.14
N LYS A 143 -17.86 11.04 19.14
CA LYS A 143 -17.24 9.73 19.15
C LYS A 143 -18.04 8.81 20.07
N LYS A 144 -18.34 7.61 19.59
CA LYS A 144 -18.87 6.53 20.40
C LYS A 144 -17.75 5.95 21.25
N ILE A 145 -17.88 6.08 22.57
CA ILE A 145 -16.95 5.49 23.54
C ILE A 145 -17.65 4.38 24.31
N GLN A 146 -16.90 3.35 24.66
CA GLN A 146 -17.38 2.25 25.48
C GLN A 146 -17.00 2.53 26.94
N ILE A 147 -18.00 2.82 27.77
CA ILE A 147 -17.84 3.04 29.20
C ILE A 147 -18.13 1.73 29.93
N LYS A 148 -17.19 1.27 30.74
CA LYS A 148 -17.37 0.06 31.56
C LYS A 148 -18.29 0.38 32.73
N THR A 149 -19.40 -0.35 32.86
CA THR A 149 -20.37 -0.13 33.96
C THR A 149 -19.93 -0.76 35.29
N GLY A 150 -18.85 -1.55 35.27
CA GLY A 150 -18.31 -2.26 36.44
C GLY A 150 -18.97 -3.61 36.73
N ARG A 151 -20.11 -3.92 36.08
CA ARG A 151 -20.74 -5.24 36.17
C ARG A 151 -19.90 -6.26 35.42
N LYS A 152 -19.62 -7.39 36.07
CA LYS A 152 -18.83 -8.48 35.52
C LYS A 152 -19.65 -9.76 35.51
N SER A 153 -19.54 -10.52 34.42
CA SER A 153 -20.14 -11.83 34.30
C SER A 153 -19.06 -12.84 33.92
N GLY A 154 -19.14 -14.03 34.52
CA GLY A 154 -18.16 -15.09 34.36
C GLY A 154 -18.75 -16.27 33.63
N GLY A 155 -17.90 -16.98 32.90
CA GLY A 155 -18.24 -18.25 32.29
C GLY A 155 -17.01 -19.11 32.07
N PHE A 156 -17.24 -20.29 31.51
CA PHE A 156 -16.19 -21.20 31.13
C PHE A 156 -16.44 -21.69 29.70
N CYS A 157 -15.35 -22.02 29.01
CA CYS A 157 -15.43 -22.65 27.71
C CYS A 157 -14.61 -23.93 27.69
N LEU A 158 -15.10 -24.87 26.90
CA LEU A 158 -14.43 -26.11 26.57
C LEU A 158 -14.49 -26.28 25.07
N SER A 159 -13.35 -26.54 24.44
CA SER A 159 -13.23 -26.87 23.03
C SER A 159 -12.60 -28.23 22.91
N VAL A 160 -13.19 -29.12 22.13
CA VAL A 160 -12.64 -30.45 21.83
C VAL A 160 -12.63 -30.61 20.31
N GLY A 161 -11.45 -30.64 19.71
CA GLY A 161 -11.29 -30.59 18.25
C GLY A 161 -12.00 -29.38 17.64
N ALA A 162 -12.88 -29.62 16.67
CA ALA A 162 -13.69 -28.58 16.01
C ALA A 162 -14.95 -28.14 16.80
N LYS A 163 -15.31 -28.84 17.88
CA LYS A 163 -16.51 -28.51 18.67
C LYS A 163 -16.13 -27.58 19.83
N ALA A 164 -16.91 -26.51 20.00
CA ALA A 164 -16.71 -25.54 21.08
C ALA A 164 -18.02 -25.33 21.86
N TRP A 165 -17.92 -25.38 23.18
CA TRP A 165 -18.99 -25.09 24.11
C TRP A 165 -18.56 -23.93 25.01
N GLY A 166 -19.47 -22.98 25.19
CA GLY A 166 -19.31 -21.85 26.11
C GLY A 166 -20.51 -21.79 27.02
N TRP A 167 -20.27 -21.88 28.32
CA TRP A 167 -21.28 -21.67 29.33
C TRP A 167 -21.01 -20.33 30.00
N VAL A 168 -21.91 -19.39 29.76
CA VAL A 168 -21.86 -18.09 30.42
C VAL A 168 -23.24 -17.80 30.97
N MET A 169 -23.29 -17.12 32.12
CA MET A 169 -24.55 -16.73 32.73
C MET A 169 -25.42 -15.97 31.72
N PRO A 170 -26.71 -16.33 31.60
CA PRO A 170 -27.63 -15.66 30.69
C PRO A 170 -27.77 -14.18 31.07
N ASP A 171 -27.72 -13.33 30.06
CA ASP A 171 -28.02 -11.91 30.22
C ASP A 171 -29.49 -11.65 29.84
N PHE A 172 -30.26 -11.20 30.82
CA PHE A 172 -31.68 -10.91 30.65
C PHE A 172 -31.95 -9.44 30.29
N GLN A 173 -30.94 -8.56 30.32
CA GLN A 173 -31.10 -7.11 30.12
C GLN A 173 -30.67 -6.63 28.73
N LYS A 174 -30.31 -7.55 27.81
CA LYS A 174 -29.76 -7.23 26.47
C LYS A 174 -28.62 -6.20 26.54
N ALA A 175 -27.80 -6.27 27.58
CA ALA A 175 -26.69 -5.35 27.75
C ALA A 175 -25.58 -5.68 26.75
N GLN A 176 -24.74 -4.69 26.43
CA GLN A 176 -23.56 -4.92 25.62
C GLN A 176 -22.40 -5.36 26.50
N TRP A 177 -21.68 -6.40 26.08
CA TRP A 177 -20.57 -6.98 26.86
C TRP A 177 -19.31 -7.07 26.02
N ILE A 178 -18.18 -6.67 26.60
CA ILE A 178 -16.86 -7.03 26.08
C ILE A 178 -16.44 -8.34 26.74
N SER A 179 -16.19 -9.37 25.93
CA SER A 179 -15.72 -10.67 26.44
C SER A 179 -14.22 -10.85 26.23
N ARG A 180 -13.51 -11.11 27.32
CA ARG A 180 -12.14 -11.61 27.31
C ARG A 180 -12.15 -13.10 27.60
N THR A 181 -11.61 -13.90 26.69
CA THR A 181 -11.54 -15.35 26.87
C THR A 181 -10.08 -15.79 26.97
N GLU A 182 -9.72 -16.40 28.10
CA GLU A 182 -8.42 -17.02 28.28
C GLU A 182 -8.57 -18.53 28.13
N LYS A 183 -7.98 -19.10 27.07
CA LYS A 183 -7.97 -20.54 26.82
C LYS A 183 -6.59 -21.12 27.07
N ARG A 184 -6.56 -22.31 27.66
CA ARG A 184 -5.36 -23.11 27.87
C ARG A 184 -5.57 -24.46 27.18
N GLN A 185 -4.57 -24.89 26.42
CA GLN A 185 -4.58 -26.22 25.82
C GLN A 185 -4.16 -27.25 26.87
N LEU A 186 -4.90 -28.35 26.95
CA LEU A 186 -4.50 -29.47 27.79
C LEU A 186 -3.28 -30.15 27.18
N ARG A 187 -2.32 -30.49 28.04
CA ARG A 187 -1.15 -31.28 27.69
C ARG A 187 -0.97 -32.41 28.68
N LEU A 188 -0.50 -33.56 28.19
CA LEU A 188 -0.08 -34.70 29.00
C LEU A 188 1.45 -34.73 28.99
N GLY A 189 2.10 -34.52 30.13
CA GLY A 189 3.57 -34.41 30.16
C GLY A 189 4.10 -33.15 29.48
N ARG A 190 5.30 -33.23 28.87
CA ARG A 190 6.01 -32.08 28.29
C ARG A 190 5.61 -31.79 26.84
N ASP A 191 5.52 -32.83 26.00
CA ASP A 191 5.46 -32.67 24.54
C ASP A 191 4.17 -33.20 23.89
N PHE A 192 3.17 -33.60 24.69
CA PHE A 192 1.92 -34.15 24.16
C PHE A 192 0.75 -33.20 24.37
N TYR A 193 0.40 -32.45 23.32
CA TYR A 193 -0.70 -31.49 23.33
C TYR A 193 -2.00 -32.17 22.87
N LEU A 194 -3.02 -32.15 23.71
CA LEU A 194 -4.34 -32.69 23.39
C LEU A 194 -5.13 -31.67 22.55
N PRO A 195 -6.03 -32.11 21.66
CA PRO A 195 -6.97 -31.25 20.97
C PRO A 195 -8.12 -30.82 21.90
N VAL A 196 -7.80 -30.49 23.16
CA VAL A 196 -8.75 -30.07 24.18
C VAL A 196 -8.26 -28.75 24.76
N TRP A 197 -9.11 -27.73 24.72
CA TRP A 197 -8.85 -26.41 25.29
C TRP A 197 -9.91 -26.09 26.31
N TYR A 198 -9.49 -25.59 27.47
CA TYR A 198 -10.41 -25.13 28.51
C TYR A 198 -10.04 -23.71 28.89
N GLY A 199 -11.02 -22.92 29.30
CA GLY A 199 -10.78 -21.51 29.55
C GLY A 199 -11.85 -20.84 30.37
N LYS A 200 -11.50 -19.67 30.92
CA LYS A 200 -12.44 -18.78 31.59
C LYS A 200 -12.84 -17.68 30.62
N ILE A 201 -14.14 -17.41 30.54
CA ILE A 201 -14.69 -16.25 29.85
C ILE A 201 -14.98 -15.21 30.93
N GLN A 202 -14.37 -14.05 30.82
CA GLN A 202 -14.68 -12.88 31.62
C GLN A 202 -15.40 -11.88 30.73
N ARG A 203 -16.59 -11.45 31.15
CA ARG A 203 -17.37 -10.43 30.45
C ARG A 203 -17.46 -9.21 31.34
N GLU A 204 -17.22 -8.03 30.78
CA GLU A 204 -17.48 -6.75 31.42
C GLU A 204 -18.57 -6.04 30.63
N GLU A 205 -19.60 -5.55 31.32
CA GLU A 205 -20.68 -4.82 30.68
C GLU A 205 -20.19 -3.43 30.29
N ILE A 206 -20.58 -3.03 29.08
CA ILE A 206 -20.29 -1.72 28.51
C ILE A 206 -21.56 -0.99 28.15
N GLN A 207 -21.50 0.32 28.30
CA GLN A 207 -22.48 1.25 27.75
C GLN A 207 -21.78 2.10 26.68
N VAL A 208 -22.39 2.16 25.51
CA VAL A 208 -21.94 3.06 24.45
C VAL A 208 -22.51 4.44 24.75
N SER A 209 -21.62 5.40 24.98
CA SER A 209 -21.97 6.80 25.14
C SER A 209 -21.31 7.62 24.04
N GLU A 210 -21.92 8.74 23.69
CA GLU A 210 -21.39 9.67 22.70
C GLU A 210 -20.83 10.88 23.43
N ARG A 211 -19.55 11.19 23.17
CA ARG A 211 -18.91 12.41 23.66
C ARG A 211 -18.11 13.10 22.55
N PRO A 212 -17.92 14.42 22.62
CA PRO A 212 -17.06 15.12 21.67
C PRO A 212 -15.59 14.69 21.84
N TYR A 213 -14.81 14.89 20.78
CA TYR A 213 -13.36 14.72 20.81
C TYR A 213 -12.73 15.74 21.75
N THR A 214 -11.73 15.31 22.53
CA THR A 214 -10.87 16.25 23.24
C THR A 214 -9.76 16.75 22.30
N LYS A 215 -9.16 17.91 22.62
CA LYS A 215 -8.03 18.44 21.84
C LYS A 215 -6.87 17.44 21.75
N ALA A 216 -6.51 16.81 22.86
CA ALA A 216 -5.47 15.79 22.90
C ALA A 216 -5.80 14.56 22.04
N GLU A 217 -7.07 14.15 21.94
CA GLU A 217 -7.47 13.06 21.05
C GLU A 217 -7.44 13.47 19.57
N ALA A 218 -7.81 14.72 19.26
CA ALA A 218 -7.70 15.25 17.91
C ALA A 218 -6.23 15.39 17.47
N GLU A 219 -5.34 15.80 18.38
CA GLU A 219 -3.89 15.85 18.16
C GLU A 219 -3.31 14.45 17.95
N ALA A 220 -3.70 13.46 18.77
CA ALA A 220 -3.26 12.08 18.59
C ALA A 220 -3.74 11.49 17.25
N GLU A 221 -4.98 11.78 16.84
CA GLU A 221 -5.51 11.37 15.54
C GLU A 221 -4.80 12.10 14.39
N ALA A 222 -4.40 13.35 14.57
CA ALA A 222 -3.61 14.09 13.60
C ALA A 222 -2.20 13.49 13.44
N GLU A 223 -1.55 13.08 14.53
CA GLU A 223 -0.23 12.43 14.46
C GLU A 223 -0.33 11.03 13.80
N LEU A 224 -1.41 10.29 14.05
CA LEU A 224 -1.68 9.02 13.37
C LEU A 224 -1.87 9.22 11.86
N GLU A 225 -2.65 10.23 11.47
CA GLU A 225 -2.87 10.53 10.05
C GLU A 225 -1.59 11.01 9.37
N LYS A 226 -0.79 11.82 10.08
CA LYS A 226 0.52 12.28 9.64
C LYS A 226 1.46 11.11 9.39
N TRP A 227 1.57 10.19 10.36
CA TRP A 227 2.36 8.97 10.22
C TRP A 227 1.90 8.13 9.03
N ALA A 228 0.59 7.90 8.89
CA ALA A 228 0.04 7.12 7.79
C ALA A 228 0.32 7.75 6.41
N ALA A 229 0.28 9.08 6.32
CA ALA A 229 0.62 9.81 5.10
C ALA A 229 2.12 9.71 4.77
N GLU A 230 2.99 9.80 5.78
CA GLU A 230 4.45 9.63 5.63
C GLU A 230 4.81 8.19 5.20
N GLU A 231 4.23 7.18 5.85
CA GLU A 231 4.45 5.77 5.54
C GLU A 231 4.09 5.45 4.09
N LYS A 232 2.94 5.95 3.61
CA LYS A 232 2.49 5.77 2.22
C LYS A 232 3.46 6.40 1.19
N LEU A 233 4.17 7.46 1.55
CA LEU A 233 5.17 8.10 0.66
C LEU A 233 6.53 7.40 0.76
N LEU A 234 6.91 6.92 1.95
CA LEU A 234 8.10 6.11 2.17
C LEU A 234 8.04 4.77 1.41
N GLU A 235 6.88 4.10 1.39
CA GLU A 235 6.65 2.89 0.60
C GLU A 235 6.89 3.11 -0.90
N LYS A 236 6.67 4.33 -1.39
CA LYS A 236 6.93 4.73 -2.78
C LYS A 236 8.39 5.12 -3.04
N GLY A 237 9.24 5.12 -2.01
CA GLY A 237 10.64 5.54 -2.11
C GLY A 237 10.84 7.05 -2.29
N VAL A 238 9.85 7.86 -1.90
CA VAL A 238 9.89 9.32 -2.06
C VAL A 238 10.64 9.96 -0.88
N HIS A 239 11.44 11.00 -1.15
CA HIS A 239 12.18 11.72 -0.12
C HIS A 239 11.34 12.84 0.49
N ILE A 240 11.04 12.78 1.79
CA ILE A 240 10.20 13.77 2.48
C ILE A 240 11.07 14.94 2.96
N ILE A 241 10.79 16.15 2.49
CA ILE A 241 11.47 17.39 2.87
C ILE A 241 10.85 17.97 4.15
N GLY A 242 9.52 17.92 4.27
CA GLY A 242 8.82 18.42 5.44
C GLY A 242 7.33 18.12 5.43
N ASN A 243 6.75 18.06 6.62
CA ASN A 243 5.33 17.82 6.83
C ASN A 243 4.77 18.83 7.83
N ASN A 244 3.73 19.55 7.44
CA ASN A 244 3.07 20.53 8.28
C ASN A 244 1.59 20.17 8.45
N VAL A 245 1.14 20.09 9.70
CA VAL A 245 -0.24 19.69 10.04
C VAL A 245 -0.93 20.83 10.77
N LYS A 246 -2.12 21.19 10.28
CA LYS A 246 -3.00 22.20 10.86
C LYS A 246 -4.29 21.53 11.32
N ILE A 247 -4.66 21.77 12.58
CA ILE A 247 -5.93 21.33 13.14
C ILE A 247 -6.83 22.55 13.25
N GLN A 248 -7.98 22.49 12.58
CA GLN A 248 -9.02 23.51 12.68
C GLN A 248 -10.16 23.02 13.57
N GLU A 249 -10.51 23.81 14.58
CA GLU A 249 -11.62 23.56 15.50
C GLU A 249 -12.86 24.31 15.02
N ASN A 250 -13.91 23.56 14.64
CA ASN A 250 -15.20 24.10 14.22
C ASN A 250 -16.29 23.57 15.17
N GLY A 251 -16.41 24.20 16.35
CA GLY A 251 -17.37 23.84 17.39
C GLY A 251 -17.10 22.45 17.95
N PHE A 252 -18.02 21.50 17.71
CA PHE A 252 -17.84 20.10 18.13
C PHE A 252 -17.06 19.24 17.12
N SER A 253 -16.70 19.80 15.96
CA SER A 253 -15.98 19.08 14.90
C SER A 253 -14.55 19.58 14.73
N PHE A 254 -13.63 18.65 14.45
CA PHE A 254 -12.23 18.96 14.15
C PHE A 254 -11.93 18.58 12.70
N SER A 255 -11.20 19.45 12.00
CA SER A 255 -10.67 19.17 10.66
C SER A 255 -9.15 19.18 10.74
N ILE A 256 -8.55 18.06 10.34
CA ILE A 256 -7.10 17.90 10.24
C ILE A 256 -6.75 18.12 8.76
N GLU A 257 -5.85 19.06 8.50
CA GLU A 257 -5.34 19.38 7.18
C GLU A 257 -3.81 19.32 7.24
N GLY A 258 -3.21 18.48 6.42
CA GLY A 258 -1.76 18.35 6.35
C GLY A 258 -1.22 18.62 4.95
N GLU A 259 -0.04 19.21 4.91
CA GLU A 259 0.73 19.49 3.70
C GLU A 259 2.11 18.84 3.83
N ILE A 260 2.42 17.93 2.91
CA ILE A 260 3.72 17.26 2.82
C ILE A 260 4.44 17.79 1.59
N LEU A 261 5.67 18.26 1.81
CA LEU A 261 6.62 18.59 0.75
C LEU A 261 7.57 17.42 0.59
N CYS A 262 7.66 16.91 -0.62
CA CYS A 262 8.53 15.80 -0.95
C CYS A 262 9.26 16.02 -2.27
N GLU A 263 10.48 15.50 -2.36
CA GLU A 263 11.22 15.40 -3.60
C GLU A 263 10.95 14.02 -4.23
N GLU A 264 10.35 14.05 -5.42
CA GLU A 264 10.07 12.84 -6.21
C GLU A 264 10.45 13.03 -7.68
N GLN A 265 10.60 11.92 -8.39
CA GLN A 265 10.81 11.94 -9.84
C GLN A 265 9.47 12.21 -10.53
N ILE A 266 9.40 13.29 -11.30
CA ILE A 266 8.19 13.76 -11.96
C ILE A 266 8.16 13.48 -13.47
N ALA A 267 9.25 12.95 -14.03
CA ALA A 267 9.36 12.68 -15.47
C ALA A 267 8.58 11.41 -15.86
N VAL A 268 7.58 11.57 -16.72
CA VAL A 268 6.79 10.47 -17.30
C VAL A 268 6.89 10.55 -18.82
N PHE A 269 7.07 9.40 -19.47
CA PHE A 269 7.11 9.31 -20.93
C PHE A 269 5.72 9.47 -21.54
N ARG A 270 5.61 10.32 -22.57
CA ARG A 270 4.43 10.52 -23.39
C ARG A 270 4.78 10.28 -24.85
N GLN A 271 4.21 9.23 -25.44
CA GLN A 271 4.37 8.96 -26.87
C GLN A 271 3.75 10.09 -27.71
N ILE A 272 4.43 10.46 -28.78
CA ILE A 272 3.94 11.41 -29.78
C ILE A 272 3.58 10.62 -31.04
N SER A 273 2.42 10.91 -31.64
CA SER A 273 2.12 10.47 -33.00
C SER A 273 2.81 11.39 -34.00
N GLU A 274 3.55 10.84 -34.96
CA GLU A 274 4.14 11.61 -36.07
C GLU A 274 3.06 12.48 -36.72
N PRO A 275 3.29 13.80 -36.91
CA PRO A 275 2.44 14.56 -37.82
C PRO A 275 2.69 14.04 -39.23
N GLU A 276 1.62 13.68 -39.95
CA GLU A 276 1.68 13.47 -41.40
C GLU A 276 2.24 14.75 -42.02
N ASP A 277 3.47 14.68 -42.55
CA ASP A 277 4.05 15.76 -43.34
C ASP A 277 3.06 16.10 -44.46
N GLY A 278 2.44 17.28 -44.34
CA GLY A 278 1.60 17.83 -45.40
C GLY A 278 2.46 18.00 -46.64
N GLU A 279 2.15 17.24 -47.69
CA GLU A 279 2.66 17.45 -49.03
C GLU A 279 2.46 18.93 -49.40
N GLU A 280 3.51 19.75 -49.30
CA GLU A 280 3.63 20.96 -50.09
C GLU A 280 3.73 20.54 -51.57
N LYS A 281 2.57 20.33 -52.19
CA LYS A 281 2.48 20.37 -53.65
C LYS A 281 2.70 21.80 -54.10
N SER A 282 3.97 22.10 -54.34
CA SER A 282 4.40 23.08 -55.32
C SER A 282 3.65 22.81 -56.63
N SER A 283 2.67 23.65 -56.95
CA SER A 283 2.18 23.82 -58.32
C SER A 283 2.72 25.16 -58.83
N MET A 284 3.98 25.14 -59.25
CA MET A 284 4.50 26.09 -60.25
C MET A 284 3.86 25.77 -61.62
N GLU A 285 3.32 26.82 -62.23
CA GLU A 285 3.24 27.11 -63.65
C GLU A 285 2.99 25.96 -64.66
N THR A 286 1.88 26.11 -65.38
CA THR A 286 1.95 26.12 -66.85
C THR A 286 0.91 27.12 -67.35
N GLY A 287 1.40 28.29 -67.79
CA GLY A 287 0.76 29.03 -68.87
C GLY A 287 1.14 28.40 -70.23
N GLU A 288 0.54 28.95 -71.29
CA GLU A 288 0.52 28.51 -72.71
C GLU A 288 -0.66 27.59 -73.04
N SER A 289 -1.55 27.88 -73.99
CA SER A 289 -1.81 29.05 -74.85
C SER A 289 -3.28 29.02 -75.26
#